data_AF-A0A8S1AKQ3-F1
#
_entry.id   AF-A0A8S1AKQ3-F1
#
_cell.length_a   1.000
_cell.length_b   1.000
_cell.length_c   1.000
_cell.angle_alpha   90.00
_cell.angle_beta   90.00
_cell.angle_gamma   90.00
#
_symmetry.space_group_name_H-M   'P 1'
#
loop_
_entity.id
_entity.type
_entity.pdbx_description
1 polymer ?
#
loop_
_entity_poly.entity_id
_entity_poly.type
_entity_poly.pdbx_seq_one_letter_code
_entity_poly.pdbx_strand_id
1 'polypeptide(L)'
;MYKKETKIVFETRITIQRLLYITLITITAEVLAHDTDKEHQGPQTCGGRLKGPVGVIQTPHFPNAFPVPIKCKWIIEHDIVNGTISIYFTQQFTTSGLTFTEYTYYDESYKLEERRALTVTEENITRIKWLQVCICVF
;
A
#
# COMPACT_ATOMS: atom_id res chain seq x y z
N MET A 1 20.52 -16.99 -11.48
CA MET A 1 20.54 -15.58 -11.93
C MET A 1 19.68 -14.82 -10.95
N TYR A 2 20.22 -13.83 -10.23
CA TYR A 2 19.47 -13.15 -9.18
C TYR A 2 18.39 -12.24 -9.77
N LYS A 3 17.19 -12.26 -9.18
CA LYS A 3 16.10 -11.34 -9.52
C LYS A 3 15.90 -10.35 -8.39
N LYS A 4 15.82 -9.07 -8.72
CA LYS A 4 15.49 -8.00 -7.77
C LYS A 4 14.07 -7.52 -8.00
N GLU A 5 13.29 -7.40 -6.92
CA GLU A 5 11.94 -6.86 -6.96
C GLU A 5 11.81 -5.74 -5.92
N THR A 6 11.05 -4.69 -6.25
CA THR A 6 10.70 -3.63 -5.29
C THR A 6 9.25 -3.77 -4.86
N LYS A 7 9.01 -4.00 -3.57
CA LYS A 7 7.68 -4.06 -2.98
C LYS A 7 7.33 -2.73 -2.32
N ILE A 8 6.12 -2.27 -2.59
CA ILE A 8 5.56 -1.08 -1.99
C ILE A 8 4.39 -1.52 -1.15
N VAL A 9 4.45 -1.21 0.15
CA VAL A 9 3.39 -1.50 1.10
C VAL A 9 2.81 -0.19 1.57
N PHE A 10 1.53 -0.02 1.25
CA PHE A 10 0.71 1.02 1.83
C PHE A 10 -0.23 0.37 2.84
N GLU A 11 -0.22 0.85 4.08
CA GLU A 11 -1.09 0.33 5.12
C GLU A 11 -1.81 1.50 5.79
N THR A 12 -3.13 1.47 5.76
CA THR A 12 -3.96 2.44 6.47
C THR A 12 -4.90 1.71 7.41
N ARG A 13 -4.74 2.06 8.69
CA ARG A 13 -5.53 1.53 9.81
C ARG A 13 -6.60 2.51 10.27
N ILE A 14 -6.66 3.70 9.67
CA ILE A 14 -7.62 4.73 10.05
C ILE A 14 -8.95 4.40 9.36
N THR A 15 -9.77 3.56 10.00
CA THR A 15 -11.21 3.83 10.03
C THR A 15 -11.37 5.26 10.53
N ILE A 16 -12.27 6.06 9.95
CA ILE A 16 -12.72 7.31 10.57
C ILE A 16 -13.42 6.94 11.89
N GLN A 17 -12.63 6.63 12.91
CA GLN A 17 -13.02 6.23 14.26
C GLN A 17 -12.30 7.10 15.31
N ARG A 18 -11.82 8.28 14.89
CA ARG A 18 -11.75 9.45 15.76
C ARG A 18 -12.98 10.34 15.56
N LEU A 19 -14.17 9.74 15.52
CA LEU A 19 -15.34 10.41 16.06
C LEU A 19 -15.52 9.81 17.45
N LEU A 20 -15.30 10.64 18.47
CA LEU A 20 -15.65 10.37 19.85
C LEU A 20 -16.98 9.59 19.92
N TYR A 21 -16.91 8.31 20.28
CA TYR A 21 -18.10 7.49 20.49
C TYR A 21 -18.71 7.88 21.83
N ILE A 22 -19.37 9.04 21.88
CA ILE A 22 -20.30 9.37 22.95
C ILE A 22 -21.69 9.12 22.38
N THR A 23 -22.07 7.85 22.26
CA THR A 23 -23.47 7.52 22.13
C THR A 23 -24.07 7.54 23.53
N LEU A 24 -24.70 8.64 23.92
CA LEU A 24 -25.57 8.64 25.10
C LEU A 24 -26.85 7.90 24.70
N ILE A 25 -26.83 6.56 24.72
CA ILE A 25 -28.02 5.78 24.39
C ILE A 25 -28.82 5.58 25.69
N THR A 26 -29.99 6.19 25.70
CA THR A 26 -31.05 5.99 26.69
C THR A 26 -31.43 4.53 26.77
N ILE A 27 -31.54 4.01 27.99
CA ILE A 27 -32.04 2.68 28.29
C ILE A 27 -33.52 2.62 27.92
N THR A 28 -33.85 2.15 26.72
CA THR A 28 -35.15 1.52 26.47
C THR A 28 -34.90 0.28 25.61
N ALA A 29 -35.11 -0.88 26.23
CA ALA A 29 -35.12 -2.16 25.56
C ALA A 29 -36.17 -2.15 24.44
N GLU A 30 -35.77 -2.57 23.25
CA GLU A 30 -36.51 -3.49 22.37
C GLU A 30 -35.68 -3.74 21.10
N VAL A 31 -35.19 -4.97 20.99
CA VAL A 31 -34.51 -5.50 19.81
C VAL A 31 -35.59 -5.89 18.81
N LEU A 32 -35.29 -5.65 17.52
CA LEU A 32 -35.64 -6.41 16.30
C LEU A 32 -36.16 -5.49 15.19
N ALA A 33 -35.32 -5.23 14.18
CA ALA A 33 -35.66 -5.59 12.80
C ALA A 33 -34.54 -5.25 11.79
N HIS A 34 -34.17 -6.31 11.07
CA HIS A 34 -33.69 -6.35 9.68
C HIS A 34 -32.24 -5.94 9.37
N ASP A 35 -31.39 -6.96 9.47
CA ASP A 35 -30.15 -7.14 8.73
C ASP A 35 -30.39 -6.98 7.22
N THR A 36 -29.78 -5.96 6.61
CA THR A 36 -29.48 -5.98 5.18
C THR A 36 -28.01 -6.27 5.03
N ASP A 37 -27.69 -7.54 4.85
CA ASP A 37 -26.40 -8.02 4.36
C ASP A 37 -26.10 -7.34 3.03
N LYS A 38 -25.25 -6.30 3.08
CA LYS A 38 -24.65 -5.69 1.91
C LYS A 38 -23.18 -6.05 1.87
N GLU A 39 -22.97 -7.11 1.11
CA GLU A 39 -21.73 -7.51 0.46
C GLU A 39 -20.61 -7.91 1.42
N HIS A 40 -20.41 -9.22 1.51
CA HIS A 40 -19.08 -9.82 1.67
C HIS A 40 -18.12 -9.26 0.61
N GLN A 41 -17.65 -8.05 0.83
CA GLN A 41 -16.40 -7.63 0.24
C GLN A 41 -15.33 -8.36 1.04
N GLY A 42 -14.97 -9.56 0.58
CA GLY A 42 -13.72 -10.20 0.96
C GLY A 42 -12.58 -9.17 0.89
N PRO A 43 -11.47 -9.38 1.63
CA PRO A 43 -10.41 -8.38 1.79
C PRO A 43 -10.13 -7.70 0.46
N GLN A 44 -10.50 -6.41 0.34
CA GLN A 44 -10.34 -5.62 -0.88
C GLN A 44 -8.87 -5.72 -1.30
N THR A 45 -8.57 -6.56 -2.28
CA THR A 45 -7.21 -6.83 -2.74
C THR A 45 -6.76 -5.64 -3.58
N CYS A 46 -6.35 -4.56 -2.93
CA CYS A 46 -5.61 -3.51 -3.61
C CYS A 46 -4.12 -3.88 -3.70
N GLY A 47 -3.48 -3.44 -4.78
CA GLY A 47 -2.13 -3.86 -5.11
C GLY A 47 -2.06 -4.57 -6.44
N GLY A 48 -0.94 -5.23 -6.69
CA GLY A 48 -0.72 -5.98 -7.94
C GLY A 48 0.75 -6.08 -8.30
N ARG A 49 1.03 -6.78 -9.40
CA ARG A 49 2.37 -6.84 -10.00
C ARG A 49 2.42 -5.90 -11.19
N LEU A 50 3.39 -4.97 -11.19
CA LEU A 50 3.67 -4.11 -12.33
C LEU A 50 4.89 -4.66 -13.07
N LYS A 51 4.70 -4.95 -14.36
CA LYS A 51 5.73 -5.37 -15.29
C LYS A 51 5.73 -4.40 -16.46
N GLY A 52 6.89 -3.89 -16.83
CA GLY A 52 7.04 -2.97 -17.96
C GLY A 52 7.88 -1.73 -17.63
N PRO A 53 8.15 -0.89 -18.64
CA PRO A 53 9.02 0.29 -18.47
C PRO A 53 8.35 1.43 -17.69
N VAL A 54 7.02 1.51 -17.71
CA VAL A 54 6.24 2.56 -17.05
C VAL A 54 4.95 1.96 -16.49
N GLY A 55 4.49 2.47 -15.35
CA GLY A 55 3.22 2.08 -14.73
C GLY A 55 2.73 3.12 -13.74
N VAL A 56 1.48 2.96 -13.28
CA VAL A 56 0.85 3.85 -12.30
C VAL A 56 0.40 3.04 -11.10
N ILE A 57 0.69 3.57 -9.91
CA ILE A 57 0.30 2.99 -8.61
C ILE A 57 -0.70 3.93 -7.97
N GLN A 58 -1.88 3.40 -7.65
CA GLN A 58 -2.97 4.16 -7.04
C GLN A 58 -3.81 3.26 -6.13
N THR A 59 -4.40 3.85 -5.10
CA THR A 59 -5.40 3.19 -4.26
C THR A 59 -6.68 2.94 -5.07
N PRO A 60 -7.54 1.99 -4.64
CA PRO A 60 -8.85 1.81 -5.26
C PRO A 60 -9.64 3.11 -5.25
N HIS A 61 -10.42 3.37 -6.30
CA HIS A 61 -11.34 4.51 -6.41
C HIS A 61 -10.71 5.91 -6.40
N PHE A 62 -9.38 6.03 -6.39
CA PHE A 62 -8.70 7.32 -6.47
C PHE A 62 -9.25 8.19 -7.62
N PRO A 63 -9.53 9.49 -7.41
CA PRO A 63 -9.26 10.30 -6.21
C PRO A 63 -10.35 10.27 -5.13
N ASN A 64 -11.39 9.45 -5.29
CA ASN A 64 -12.45 9.31 -4.31
C ASN A 64 -11.99 8.53 -3.07
N ALA A 65 -12.83 8.53 -2.03
CA ALA A 65 -12.58 7.75 -0.83
C ALA A 65 -12.47 6.25 -1.14
N PHE A 66 -11.56 5.59 -0.43
CA PHE A 66 -11.33 4.15 -0.50
C PHE A 66 -11.69 3.48 0.83
N PRO A 67 -12.06 2.19 0.83
CA PRO A 67 -12.40 1.48 2.05
C PRO A 67 -11.20 1.35 2.99
N VAL A 68 -11.48 1.44 4.29
CA VAL A 68 -10.50 1.33 5.38
C VAL A 68 -11.02 0.36 6.44
N PRO A 69 -10.16 -0.43 7.11
CA PRO A 69 -8.71 -0.51 6.93
C PRO A 69 -8.34 -1.21 5.62
N ILE A 70 -7.23 -0.80 5.01
CA ILE A 70 -6.72 -1.43 3.78
C ILE A 70 -5.20 -1.55 3.80
N LYS A 71 -4.69 -2.63 3.22
CA LYS A 71 -3.25 -2.90 3.08
C LYS A 71 -2.92 -3.27 1.65
N CYS A 72 -2.43 -2.29 0.89
CA CYS A 72 -2.07 -2.48 -0.50
C CYS A 72 -0.63 -2.92 -0.64
N LYS A 73 -0.41 -3.90 -1.51
CA LYS A 73 0.92 -4.40 -1.85
C LYS A 73 1.12 -4.34 -3.35
N TRP A 74 2.01 -3.46 -3.80
CA TRP A 74 2.51 -3.47 -5.18
C TRP A 74 3.87 -4.13 -5.24
N ILE A 75 4.11 -4.91 -6.28
CA ILE A 75 5.41 -5.49 -6.60
C ILE A 75 5.79 -4.95 -7.96
N ILE A 76 6.89 -4.23 -8.03
CA ILE A 76 7.47 -3.74 -9.27
C ILE A 76 8.59 -4.70 -9.66
N GLU A 77 8.39 -5.34 -10.80
CA GLU A 77 9.37 -6.23 -11.43
C GLU A 77 9.98 -5.55 -12.63
N HIS A 78 11.28 -5.78 -12.82
CA HIS A 78 12.01 -5.22 -13.94
C HIS A 78 13.13 -6.17 -14.33
N ASP A 79 13.16 -6.53 -15.59
CA ASP A 79 14.08 -7.55 -16.12
C ASP A 79 15.32 -6.93 -16.81
N ILE A 80 15.46 -5.59 -16.79
CA ILE A 80 16.62 -4.93 -17.39
C ILE A 80 17.80 -4.97 -16.42
N VAL A 81 18.90 -5.55 -16.87
CA VAL A 81 20.17 -5.59 -16.16
C VAL A 81 20.71 -4.16 -16.01
N ASN A 82 21.11 -3.78 -14.79
CA ASN A 82 21.57 -2.43 -14.45
C ASN A 82 20.52 -1.34 -14.70
N GLY A 83 19.25 -1.72 -14.75
CA GLY A 83 18.12 -0.79 -14.80
C GLY A 83 17.96 -0.03 -13.50
N THR A 84 17.17 1.04 -13.56
CA THR A 84 16.82 1.86 -12.38
C THR A 84 15.31 2.03 -12.33
N ILE A 85 14.72 1.77 -11.17
CA ILE A 85 13.31 2.07 -10.91
C ILE A 85 13.24 3.46 -10.29
N SER A 86 12.54 4.38 -10.97
CA SER A 86 12.24 5.72 -10.46
C SER A 86 10.73 5.85 -10.19
N ILE A 87 10.38 6.22 -8.97
CA ILE A 87 9.00 6.38 -8.50
C ILE A 87 8.80 7.82 -8.11
N TYR A 88 7.80 8.48 -8.70
CA TYR A 88 7.46 9.87 -8.40
C TYR A 88 6.16 9.93 -7.61
N PHE A 89 6.17 10.71 -6.52
CA PHE A 89 5.02 10.95 -5.66
C PHE A 89 4.29 12.20 -6.13
N THR A 90 3.32 12.02 -7.02
CA THR A 90 2.55 13.12 -7.61
C THR A 90 1.40 13.57 -6.72
N GLN A 91 0.71 12.63 -6.07
CA GLN A 91 -0.47 12.88 -5.25
C GLN A 91 -0.48 11.94 -4.04
N GLN A 92 -0.03 12.44 -2.89
CA GLN A 92 -0.01 11.71 -1.62
C GLN A 92 -0.94 12.41 -0.62
N PHE A 93 -2.08 11.80 -0.33
CA PHE A 93 -3.11 12.38 0.54
C PHE A 93 -3.22 11.70 1.91
N THR A 94 -2.53 10.58 2.10
CA THR A 94 -2.70 9.73 3.27
C THR A 94 -1.49 9.83 4.19
N THR A 95 -1.74 10.12 5.46
CA THR A 95 -0.69 10.21 6.48
C THR A 95 -0.22 8.82 6.96
N SER A 96 -0.94 7.76 6.59
CA SER A 96 -0.56 6.37 6.91
C SER A 96 0.71 5.97 6.16
N GLY A 97 1.76 5.60 6.89
CA GLY A 97 3.10 5.47 6.33
C GLY A 97 3.21 4.54 5.12
N LEU A 98 3.93 5.00 4.10
CA LEU A 98 4.22 4.26 2.86
C LEU A 98 5.63 3.66 2.96
N THR A 99 5.75 2.34 2.86
CA THR A 99 7.05 1.65 3.00
C THR A 99 7.47 1.03 1.68
N PHE A 100 8.72 1.29 1.30
CA PHE A 100 9.39 0.71 0.14
C PHE A 100 10.43 -0.28 0.61
N THR A 101 10.33 -1.51 0.13
CA THR A 101 11.24 -2.59 0.48
C THR A 101 11.75 -3.28 -0.77
N GLU A 102 13.06 -3.33 -0.92
CA GLU A 102 13.77 -4.07 -1.94
C GLU A 102 14.00 -5.51 -1.48
N TYR A 103 13.74 -6.46 -2.39
CA TYR A 103 13.97 -7.87 -2.16
C TYR A 103 14.86 -8.46 -3.25
N THR A 104 15.80 -9.29 -2.84
CA THR A 104 16.62 -10.08 -3.76
C THR A 104 16.22 -11.55 -3.66
N TYR A 105 16.08 -12.21 -4.80
CA TYR A 105 15.68 -13.62 -4.90
C TYR A 105 16.70 -14.38 -5.76
N TYR A 106 16.97 -15.63 -5.38
CA TYR A 106 17.78 -16.55 -6.21
C TYR A 106 16.92 -17.26 -7.25
N ASP A 107 15.72 -17.68 -6.84
CA ASP A 107 14.62 -18.23 -7.64
C ASP A 107 13.27 -17.77 -7.06
N GLU A 108 12.14 -18.15 -7.66
CA GLU A 108 10.82 -17.72 -7.20
C GLU A 108 10.45 -18.17 -5.76
N SER A 109 11.24 -19.07 -5.16
CA SER A 109 11.02 -19.63 -3.82
C SER A 109 11.96 -19.11 -2.72
N TYR A 110 13.18 -18.66 -3.05
CA TYR A 110 14.18 -18.27 -2.03
C TYR A 110 14.46 -16.76 -2.03
N LYS A 111 13.92 -16.09 -1.00
CA LYS A 111 14.23 -14.70 -0.65
C LYS A 111 15.56 -14.62 0.10
N LEU A 112 16.52 -13.88 -0.44
CA LEU A 112 17.87 -13.72 0.13
C LEU A 112 17.97 -12.52 1.06
N GLU A 113 17.72 -11.32 0.54
CA GLU A 113 17.87 -10.07 1.27
C GLU A 113 16.57 -9.26 1.27
N GLU A 114 16.30 -8.60 2.40
CA GLU A 114 15.25 -7.60 2.56
C GLU A 114 15.88 -6.27 2.99
N ARG A 115 15.82 -5.27 2.12
CA ARG A 115 16.34 -3.94 2.42
C ARG A 115 15.23 -2.91 2.36
N ARG A 116 14.97 -2.23 3.47
CA ARG A 116 14.01 -1.12 3.49
C ARG A 116 14.63 0.11 2.80
N ALA A 117 14.18 0.41 1.59
CA ALA A 117 14.72 1.50 0.78
C ALA A 117 14.22 2.87 1.25
N LEU A 118 12.95 2.97 1.67
CA LEU A 118 12.36 4.21 2.12
C LEU A 118 11.13 3.96 3.00
N THR A 119 10.90 4.84 3.98
CA THR A 119 9.61 4.94 4.69
C THR A 119 9.18 6.39 4.67
N VAL A 120 8.01 6.64 4.08
CA VAL A 120 7.35 7.94 4.11
C VAL A 120 6.40 7.93 5.30
N THR A 121 6.50 8.97 6.12
CA THR A 121 5.72 9.20 7.34
C THR A 121 4.97 10.53 7.21
N GLU A 122 4.08 10.81 8.16
CA GLU A 122 3.32 12.07 8.23
C GLU A 122 4.22 13.30 8.19
N GLU A 123 5.41 13.20 8.80
CA GLU A 123 6.35 14.32 8.96
C GLU A 123 7.12 14.64 7.68
N ASN A 124 7.34 13.65 6.82
CA ASN A 124 8.22 13.77 5.65
C ASN A 124 7.48 13.66 4.30
N ILE A 125 6.18 13.34 4.31
CA ILE A 125 5.36 13.14 3.10
C ILE A 125 5.36 14.33 2.14
N THR A 126 5.48 15.56 2.65
CA THR A 126 5.53 16.75 1.81
C THR A 126 6.90 16.99 1.20
N ARG A 127 7.97 16.51 1.85
CA ARG A 127 9.37 16.73 1.48
C ARG A 127 9.87 15.67 0.51
N ILE A 128 9.44 14.43 0.69
CA ILE A 128 9.84 13.32 -0.17
C ILE A 128 8.98 13.35 -1.44
N LYS A 129 9.63 13.54 -2.59
CA LYS A 129 8.94 13.63 -3.90
C LYS A 129 9.18 12.43 -4.81
N TRP A 130 10.22 11.65 -4.56
CA TRP A 130 10.54 10.49 -5.38
C TRP A 130 11.42 9.50 -4.62
N LEU A 131 11.48 8.28 -5.15
CA LEU A 131 12.42 7.23 -4.76
C LEU A 131 13.08 6.67 -6.03
N GLN A 132 14.39 6.47 -5.99
CA GLN A 132 15.11 5.77 -7.05
C GLN A 132 15.85 4.57 -6.46
N VAL A 133 15.69 3.40 -7.08
CA VAL A 133 16.34 2.16 -6.68
C VAL A 133 17.07 1.58 -7.89
N CYS A 134 18.39 1.33 -7.75
CA CYS A 134 19.13 0.65 -8.79
C CYS A 134 18.90 -0.87 -8.72
N ILE A 135 18.53 -1.45 -9.85
CA ILE A 135 18.59 -2.90 -10.10
C ILE A 135 19.96 -3.22 -10.69
N CYS A 136 20.98 -2.77 -9.97
CA CYS A 136 22.36 -3.12 -10.22
C CYS A 136 22.50 -4.58 -9.77
N VAL A 137 22.85 -5.46 -10.71
CA VAL A 137 23.30 -6.82 -10.39
C VAL A 137 24.80 -6.70 -10.12
N PHE A 138 25.23 -6.92 -8.89
CA PHE A 138 26.65 -6.96 -8.53
C PHE A 138 27.29 -8.27 -8.99
#